data_AF-A0A1J7J8I2-F1
#
_entry.id   AF-A0A1J7J8I2-F1
#
_cell.length_a   1.000
_cell.length_b   1.000
_cell.length_c   1.000
_cell.angle_alpha   90.00
_cell.angle_beta   90.00
_cell.angle_gamma   90.00
#
_symmetry.space_group_name_H-M   'P 1'
#
loop_
_entity.id
_entity.type
_entity.pdbx_description
1 polymer ?
#
loop_
_entity_poly.entity_id
_entity_poly.type
_entity_poly.pdbx_seq_one_letter_code
_entity_poly.pdbx_strand_id
1 'polypeptide(L)'
;MRPSIVAKQNGAFAQVCAACRQRATRSLSTTTNATTPASTASRPSSKQPLPLVTRRWLSQTPPTRASRSASATAENSPSSTSTPAQDPTSTATASLSGEPRPSPPSYYALFPQTLPDGPPPSGQFHIDVRALRREFLRLQAASHPDFHAHGAADPAARRRAEATSALINGAFRTLSNPLLRAQYLLREQFGLDLAGDEAGSIASVDEDVLDVVLEAREIIEEAQSEEELEGLRDENEERIREAEEVIGRAFGEGDIEKLKREVVKLRYWVNIRESVDNWERGKPVVLEH
;
A
#
# COMPACT_ATOMS: atom_id res chain seq x y z
N MET A 1 -48.33 10.58 -44.43
CA MET A 1 -47.22 10.38 -45.39
C MET A 1 -45.89 10.68 -44.68
N ARG A 2 -44.74 10.26 -45.23
CA ARG A 2 -43.36 10.53 -44.72
C ARG A 2 -42.93 11.99 -44.99
N PRO A 3 -41.76 12.51 -44.50
CA PRO A 3 -40.61 11.89 -43.78
C PRO A 3 -40.46 12.37 -42.31
N SER A 4 -39.62 11.84 -41.40
CA SER A 4 -38.36 11.05 -41.44
C SER A 4 -37.05 11.85 -41.54
N ILE A 5 -36.43 12.19 -40.40
CA ILE A 5 -35.04 12.71 -40.28
C ILE A 5 -34.29 11.92 -39.19
N VAL A 6 -32.98 11.69 -39.40
CA VAL A 6 -32.06 10.91 -38.54
C VAL A 6 -30.72 11.69 -38.41
N ALA A 7 -29.90 11.31 -37.42
CA ALA A 7 -28.51 11.77 -37.15
C ALA A 7 -28.40 13.09 -36.36
N LYS A 8 -27.51 13.19 -35.36
CA LYS A 8 -26.07 12.90 -35.44
C LYS A 8 -25.47 12.13 -34.26
N GLN A 9 -24.52 11.26 -34.59
CA GLN A 9 -23.46 10.79 -33.69
C GLN A 9 -22.36 11.88 -33.63
N ASN A 10 -21.67 12.02 -32.49
CA ASN A 10 -20.41 12.75 -32.39
C ASN A 10 -19.41 11.90 -31.61
N GLY A 11 -18.53 11.18 -32.32
CA GLY A 11 -17.36 10.54 -31.72
C GLY A 11 -16.18 11.50 -31.69
N ALA A 12 -15.61 11.76 -30.51
CA ALA A 12 -14.34 12.44 -30.36
C ALA A 12 -13.21 11.39 -30.26
N PHE A 13 -12.34 11.33 -31.26
CA PHE A 13 -11.33 10.27 -31.37
C PHE A 13 -10.17 10.46 -30.38
N ALA A 14 -9.81 9.39 -29.68
CA ALA A 14 -8.59 9.33 -28.86
C ALA A 14 -7.33 9.23 -29.75
N GLN A 15 -6.70 10.37 -30.05
CA GLN A 15 -5.37 10.38 -30.69
C GLN A 15 -4.27 10.24 -29.64
N VAL A 16 -3.85 9.00 -29.40
CA VAL A 16 -2.66 8.69 -28.58
C VAL A 16 -1.41 9.29 -29.24
N CYS A 17 -0.73 10.19 -28.53
CA CYS A 17 0.49 10.87 -29.00
C CYS A 17 1.59 9.89 -29.46
N ALA A 18 2.32 10.26 -30.51
CA ALA A 18 3.37 9.44 -31.13
C ALA A 18 4.44 8.96 -30.13
N ALA A 19 4.79 9.78 -29.14
CA ALA A 19 5.75 9.43 -28.08
C ALA A 19 5.31 8.22 -27.24
N CYS A 20 4.00 8.05 -26.99
CA CYS A 20 3.48 6.90 -26.25
C CYS A 20 3.54 5.61 -27.07
N ARG A 21 3.25 5.68 -28.39
CA ARG A 21 3.37 4.50 -29.29
C ARG A 21 4.79 3.95 -29.33
N GLN A 22 5.80 4.83 -29.36
CA GLN A 22 7.21 4.43 -29.44
C GLN A 22 7.77 3.78 -28.16
N ARG A 23 7.16 4.02 -26.99
CA ARG A 23 7.50 3.28 -25.76
C ARG A 23 6.88 1.88 -25.73
N ALA A 24 5.66 1.72 -26.25
CA ALA A 24 4.99 0.41 -26.29
C ALA A 24 5.69 -0.59 -27.23
N THR A 25 6.12 -0.17 -28.42
CA THR A 25 6.73 -1.09 -29.42
C THR A 25 8.14 -1.55 -29.07
N ARG A 26 8.89 -0.82 -28.24
CA ARG A 26 10.24 -1.23 -27.78
C ARG A 26 10.25 -2.33 -26.71
N SER A 27 9.08 -2.69 -26.16
CA SER A 27 8.97 -3.69 -25.08
C SER A 27 8.66 -5.12 -25.57
N LEU A 28 8.49 -5.34 -26.88
CA LEU A 28 7.90 -6.56 -27.45
C LEU A 28 8.75 -7.14 -28.61
N SER A 29 10.08 -7.04 -28.54
CA SER A 29 10.96 -7.47 -29.64
C SER A 29 12.29 -8.09 -29.18
N THR A 30 12.25 -8.91 -28.14
CA THR A 30 13.36 -9.79 -27.73
C THR A 30 12.87 -11.14 -27.24
N THR A 31 12.69 -12.09 -28.17
CA THR A 31 13.10 -13.52 -28.08
C THR A 31 12.39 -14.32 -29.17
N THR A 32 13.16 -14.85 -30.14
CA THR A 32 13.06 -16.22 -30.70
C THR A 32 14.01 -16.33 -31.89
N ASN A 33 14.91 -17.32 -31.88
CA ASN A 33 15.13 -18.23 -33.02
C ASN A 33 16.11 -19.32 -32.61
N ALA A 34 15.73 -20.58 -32.81
CA ALA A 34 16.58 -21.74 -32.61
C ALA A 34 16.43 -22.67 -33.83
N THR A 35 17.52 -22.87 -34.56
CA THR A 35 17.54 -23.74 -35.75
C THR A 35 18.87 -24.48 -35.80
N THR A 36 18.82 -25.81 -35.73
CA THR A 36 19.97 -26.71 -35.96
C THR A 36 20.29 -26.80 -37.46
N PRO A 37 21.54 -27.15 -37.80
CA PRO A 37 21.72 -28.49 -38.40
C PRO A 37 22.93 -29.24 -37.82
N ALA A 38 23.06 -30.53 -38.17
CA ALA A 38 24.12 -31.40 -37.68
C ALA A 38 25.01 -31.93 -38.82
N SER A 39 26.31 -32.11 -38.55
CA SER A 39 27.10 -33.24 -39.10
C SER A 39 28.47 -33.45 -38.43
N THR A 40 28.80 -34.73 -38.34
CA THR A 40 30.03 -35.43 -37.91
C THR A 40 31.40 -34.79 -38.20
N ALA A 41 32.34 -34.89 -37.24
CA ALA A 41 33.66 -35.53 -37.45
C ALA A 41 34.47 -35.83 -36.15
N SER A 42 35.31 -36.85 -36.22
CA SER A 42 36.15 -37.52 -35.21
C SER A 42 37.16 -36.71 -34.35
N ARG A 43 37.30 -37.12 -33.07
CA ARG A 43 38.51 -37.55 -32.28
C ARG A 43 39.95 -37.07 -32.69
N PRO A 44 40.98 -37.07 -31.79
CA PRO A 44 41.00 -37.39 -30.33
C PRO A 44 41.93 -36.54 -29.40
N SER A 45 41.73 -36.66 -28.08
CA SER A 45 42.76 -36.73 -26.99
C SER A 45 43.95 -35.74 -26.90
N SER A 46 44.04 -35.00 -25.78
CA SER A 46 45.17 -35.16 -24.83
C SER A 46 44.84 -34.70 -23.38
N LYS A 47 45.79 -34.86 -22.45
CA LYS A 47 45.64 -34.78 -20.97
C LYS A 47 46.02 -33.40 -20.43
N GLN A 48 45.51 -33.00 -19.25
CA GLN A 48 46.26 -32.64 -18.01
C GLN A 48 45.28 -32.13 -16.90
N PRO A 49 45.56 -32.33 -15.58
CA PRO A 49 44.68 -31.89 -14.48
C PRO A 49 45.31 -30.87 -13.50
N LEU A 50 44.51 -30.42 -12.50
CA LEU A 50 44.87 -29.67 -11.27
C LEU A 50 45.14 -28.15 -11.44
N PRO A 51 45.04 -27.30 -10.37
CA PRO A 51 44.87 -27.64 -8.95
C PRO A 51 43.64 -27.02 -8.23
N LEU A 52 43.49 -27.41 -6.96
CA LEU A 52 42.48 -26.96 -6.00
C LEU A 52 42.70 -25.49 -5.56
N VAL A 53 41.62 -24.75 -5.31
CA VAL A 53 41.66 -23.43 -4.66
C VAL A 53 40.93 -23.49 -3.32
N THR A 54 41.70 -23.43 -2.22
CA THR A 54 41.17 -23.39 -0.85
C THR A 54 40.66 -22.00 -0.49
N ARG A 55 39.34 -21.83 -0.36
CA ARG A 55 38.75 -20.59 0.18
C ARG A 55 38.98 -20.50 1.69
N ARG A 56 39.99 -19.72 2.08
CA ARG A 56 40.31 -19.39 3.47
C ARG A 56 39.24 -18.46 4.04
N TRP A 57 38.53 -18.91 5.07
CA TRP A 57 37.66 -18.04 5.87
C TRP A 57 38.50 -17.01 6.66
N LEU A 58 38.03 -15.76 6.69
CA LEU A 58 38.47 -14.76 7.67
C LEU A 58 37.26 -14.35 8.51
N SER A 59 37.12 -14.95 9.68
CA SER A 59 36.29 -14.42 10.75
C SER A 59 36.92 -13.16 11.33
N GLN A 60 36.14 -12.09 11.47
CA GLN A 60 36.55 -10.87 12.16
C GLN A 60 35.52 -10.55 13.23
N THR A 61 35.93 -10.62 14.50
CA THR A 61 35.13 -10.25 15.67
C THR A 61 35.36 -8.78 16.04
N PRO A 62 34.32 -8.02 16.43
CA PRO A 62 34.49 -6.67 16.93
C PRO A 62 35.08 -6.69 18.35
N PRO A 63 36.08 -5.83 18.67
CA PRO A 63 36.64 -5.76 20.01
C PRO A 63 35.76 -4.93 20.95
N THR A 64 35.28 -5.54 22.02
CA THR A 64 34.70 -4.82 23.17
C THR A 64 35.76 -4.00 23.90
N ARG A 65 35.42 -2.77 24.34
CA ARG A 65 36.23 -2.01 25.30
C ARG A 65 35.36 -1.56 26.48
N ALA A 66 35.81 -1.88 27.69
CA ALA A 66 35.02 -1.70 28.90
C ALA A 66 35.12 -0.29 29.53
N SER A 67 34.07 -0.01 30.30
CA SER A 67 33.79 1.08 31.23
C SER A 67 34.97 1.75 31.95
N ARG A 68 34.83 3.06 32.18
CA ARG A 68 35.33 3.73 33.40
C ARG A 68 34.33 4.78 33.89
N SER A 69 34.06 4.78 35.20
CA SER A 69 33.20 5.75 35.89
C SER A 69 34.05 6.79 36.62
N ALA A 70 33.54 8.01 36.78
CA ALA A 70 34.03 9.02 37.72
C ALA A 70 32.85 9.91 38.17
N SER A 71 32.93 10.51 39.36
CA SER A 71 31.80 11.20 40.02
C SER A 71 32.12 12.62 40.47
N ALA A 72 31.07 13.46 40.50
CA ALA A 72 30.82 14.57 41.43
C ALA A 72 31.80 15.76 41.57
N THR A 73 31.36 16.91 41.04
CA THR A 73 31.24 18.24 41.71
C THR A 73 30.08 18.96 41.00
N ALA A 74 29.12 19.69 41.60
CA ALA A 74 29.01 20.56 42.79
C ALA A 74 29.23 22.06 42.48
N GLU A 75 28.25 22.88 42.90
CA GLU A 75 28.24 24.37 42.94
C GLU A 75 28.16 25.08 41.54
N ASN A 76 27.35 26.13 41.30
CA ASN A 76 26.74 27.16 42.16
C ASN A 76 25.35 27.67 41.68
N SER A 77 24.66 28.44 42.54
CA SER A 77 23.51 29.33 42.21
C SER A 77 23.83 30.78 42.62
N PRO A 78 23.10 31.82 42.13
CA PRO A 78 21.86 32.34 42.77
C PRO A 78 20.70 32.53 41.75
N SER A 79 19.41 32.60 42.11
CA SER A 79 18.65 33.61 42.91
C SER A 79 18.70 35.03 42.28
N SER A 80 17.63 35.83 42.13
CA SER A 80 16.21 35.78 42.57
C SER A 80 15.27 36.12 41.36
N THR A 81 14.01 36.59 41.38
CA THR A 81 13.11 37.26 42.37
C THR A 81 11.63 37.01 41.98
N SER A 82 10.67 37.44 42.80
CA SER A 82 9.22 37.16 42.70
C SER A 82 8.35 38.15 41.90
N THR A 83 7.25 37.62 41.33
CA THR A 83 5.83 38.04 41.43
C THR A 83 5.51 39.41 42.08
N PRO A 84 4.54 40.18 41.53
CA PRO A 84 3.12 39.95 41.85
C PRO A 84 2.15 40.01 40.64
N ALA A 85 0.91 39.57 40.84
CA ALA A 85 -0.15 39.54 39.82
C ALA A 85 -1.16 40.70 39.97
N GLN A 86 -1.85 41.06 38.87
CA GLN A 86 -3.09 41.83 38.86
C GLN A 86 -4.04 41.35 37.75
N ASP A 87 -5.23 40.92 38.16
CA ASP A 87 -6.46 40.90 37.36
C ASP A 87 -7.09 42.32 37.40
N PRO A 88 -7.82 42.80 36.36
CA PRO A 88 -9.23 42.41 36.29
C PRO A 88 -9.89 42.31 34.89
N THR A 89 -10.88 41.43 34.83
CA THR A 89 -12.18 41.58 34.14
C THR A 89 -12.18 42.25 32.75
N SER A 90 -12.42 41.43 31.71
CA SER A 90 -13.11 41.89 30.50
C SER A 90 -14.06 40.82 29.97
N THR A 91 -15.36 41.06 30.18
CA THR A 91 -16.45 40.20 29.69
C THR A 91 -16.59 40.36 28.17
N ALA A 92 -16.15 39.35 27.40
CA ALA A 92 -16.31 39.31 25.95
C ALA A 92 -16.93 37.97 25.51
N THR A 93 -18.25 37.86 25.62
CA THR A 93 -19.00 36.67 25.20
C THR A 93 -19.07 36.59 23.67
N ALA A 94 -18.26 35.70 23.08
CA ALA A 94 -18.37 35.25 21.69
C ALA A 94 -18.25 33.71 21.67
N SER A 95 -19.33 32.96 21.88
CA SER A 95 -20.40 32.72 20.89
C SER A 95 -19.89 32.05 19.61
N LEU A 96 -19.55 30.77 19.73
CA LEU A 96 -20.10 29.69 18.90
C LEU A 96 -20.43 30.02 17.43
N SER A 97 -19.40 30.31 16.63
CA SER A 97 -19.45 30.23 15.15
C SER A 97 -18.19 29.54 14.62
N GLY A 98 -17.84 28.39 15.22
CA GLY A 98 -16.95 27.45 14.56
C GLY A 98 -17.72 26.77 13.43
N GLU A 99 -17.60 27.29 12.20
CA GLU A 99 -18.01 26.51 11.02
C GLU A 99 -17.33 25.15 11.09
N PRO A 100 -18.04 24.04 10.76
CA PRO A 100 -17.39 22.75 10.66
C PRO A 100 -16.37 22.82 9.53
N ARG A 101 -15.09 23.01 9.91
CA ARG A 101 -13.94 22.99 8.98
C ARG A 101 -14.15 21.80 8.06
N PRO A 102 -14.31 22.00 6.74
CA PRO A 102 -14.72 20.92 5.85
C PRO A 102 -13.73 19.78 6.01
N SER A 103 -14.25 18.63 6.46
CA SER A 103 -13.48 17.40 6.50
C SER A 103 -12.89 17.15 5.11
N PRO A 104 -11.64 16.67 5.00
CA PRO A 104 -11.10 16.32 3.69
C PRO A 104 -12.09 15.36 3.00
N PRO A 105 -12.35 15.54 1.69
CA PRO A 105 -13.34 14.71 1.01
C PRO A 105 -12.96 13.24 1.19
N SER A 106 -13.89 12.46 1.74
CA SER A 106 -13.67 11.03 2.00
C SER A 106 -13.15 10.36 0.73
N TYR A 107 -12.18 9.45 0.89
CA TYR A 107 -11.50 8.83 -0.26
C TYR A 107 -12.46 8.18 -1.26
N TYR A 108 -13.62 7.71 -0.81
CA TYR A 108 -14.70 7.19 -1.65
C TYR A 108 -15.25 8.24 -2.64
N ALA A 109 -15.44 9.48 -2.19
CA ALA A 109 -15.98 10.58 -3.01
C ALA A 109 -15.05 11.03 -4.15
N LEU A 110 -13.80 10.57 -4.16
CA LEU A 110 -12.84 10.83 -5.24
C LEU A 110 -13.00 9.86 -6.43
N PHE A 111 -13.69 8.73 -6.26
CA PHE A 111 -13.86 7.69 -7.29
C PHE A 111 -15.35 7.43 -7.64
N PRO A 112 -16.11 8.44 -8.08
CA PRO A 112 -17.57 8.34 -8.25
C PRO A 112 -18.02 7.43 -9.42
N GLN A 113 -17.12 6.99 -10.31
CA GLN A 113 -17.47 5.98 -11.33
C GLN A 113 -17.27 4.55 -10.81
N THR A 114 -16.41 4.38 -9.82
CA THR A 114 -16.11 3.08 -9.19
C THR A 114 -16.97 2.84 -7.94
N LEU A 115 -17.26 3.89 -7.18
CA LEU A 115 -17.85 3.85 -5.84
C LEU A 115 -19.04 4.85 -5.73
N PRO A 116 -20.10 4.70 -6.55
CA PRO A 116 -21.20 5.66 -6.60
C PRO A 116 -21.99 5.74 -5.29
N ASP A 117 -22.11 4.63 -4.56
CA ASP A 117 -22.88 4.52 -3.31
C ASP A 117 -22.08 4.94 -2.05
N GLY A 118 -20.79 5.28 -2.22
CA GLY A 118 -19.90 5.69 -1.15
C GLY A 118 -19.39 4.53 -0.28
N PRO A 119 -19.04 4.78 1.00
CA PRO A 119 -18.56 3.75 1.92
C PRO A 119 -19.70 2.88 2.48
N PRO A 120 -19.37 1.72 3.09
CA PRO A 120 -20.30 0.98 3.94
C PRO A 120 -20.91 1.87 5.04
N PRO A 121 -22.15 1.60 5.51
CA PRO A 121 -23.03 0.50 5.10
C PRO A 121 -23.81 0.76 3.79
N SER A 122 -23.74 1.97 3.22
CA SER A 122 -24.46 2.33 1.98
C SER A 122 -23.87 1.66 0.74
N GLY A 123 -22.54 1.64 0.64
CA GLY A 123 -21.78 0.96 -0.41
C GLY A 123 -21.14 -0.34 0.07
N GLN A 124 -20.66 -1.14 -0.88
CA GLN A 124 -19.94 -2.39 -0.60
C GLN A 124 -18.53 -2.14 -0.02
N PHE A 125 -18.07 -3.03 0.87
CA PHE A 125 -16.70 -2.98 1.40
C PHE A 125 -15.66 -3.45 0.37
N HIS A 126 -15.94 -4.55 -0.34
CA HIS A 126 -15.14 -5.05 -1.46
C HIS A 126 -15.09 -4.02 -2.61
N ILE A 127 -13.94 -3.87 -3.28
CA ILE A 127 -13.76 -2.94 -4.41
C ILE A 127 -13.05 -3.65 -5.56
N ASP A 128 -13.57 -3.56 -6.79
CA ASP A 128 -12.81 -3.94 -8.00
C ASP A 128 -11.61 -3.01 -8.18
N VAL A 129 -10.43 -3.47 -7.74
CA VAL A 129 -9.16 -2.76 -7.86
C VAL A 129 -8.81 -2.47 -9.33
N ARG A 130 -9.32 -3.26 -10.30
CA ARG A 130 -9.14 -2.99 -11.74
C ARG A 130 -10.03 -1.86 -12.23
N ALA A 131 -11.25 -1.67 -11.71
CA ALA A 131 -12.06 -0.46 -11.92
C ALA A 131 -11.41 0.75 -11.26
N LEU A 132 -11.09 0.63 -9.96
CA LEU A 132 -10.44 1.69 -9.18
C LEU A 132 -9.16 2.20 -9.86
N ARG A 133 -8.31 1.30 -10.37
CA ARG A 133 -7.07 1.65 -11.07
C ARG A 133 -7.32 2.33 -12.43
N ARG A 134 -8.40 1.98 -13.14
CA ARG A 134 -8.81 2.66 -14.39
C ARG A 134 -9.26 4.10 -14.10
N GLU A 135 -10.04 4.31 -13.05
CA GLU A 135 -10.46 5.66 -12.64
C GLU A 135 -9.31 6.48 -12.06
N PHE A 136 -8.44 5.89 -11.23
CA PHE A 136 -7.22 6.51 -10.73
C PHE A 136 -6.36 7.10 -11.86
N LEU A 137 -6.06 6.32 -12.90
CA LEU A 137 -5.27 6.79 -14.04
C LEU A 137 -5.97 7.92 -14.82
N ARG A 138 -7.32 7.89 -14.91
CA ARG A 138 -8.13 8.96 -15.52
C ARG A 138 -8.03 10.27 -14.71
N LEU A 139 -8.13 10.18 -13.38
CA LEU A 139 -8.03 11.31 -12.47
C LEU A 139 -6.61 11.90 -12.43
N GLN A 140 -5.58 11.05 -12.36
CA GLN A 140 -4.17 11.46 -12.38
C GLN A 140 -3.78 12.15 -13.69
N ALA A 141 -4.30 11.68 -14.83
CA ALA A 141 -4.10 12.36 -16.11
C ALA A 141 -4.77 13.74 -16.15
N ALA A 142 -5.95 13.89 -15.53
CA ALA A 142 -6.68 15.16 -15.45
C ALA A 142 -6.07 16.15 -14.43
N SER A 143 -5.34 15.68 -13.41
CA SER A 143 -4.68 16.54 -12.41
C SER A 143 -3.25 16.96 -12.77
N HIS A 144 -2.72 16.51 -13.91
CA HIS A 144 -1.32 16.77 -14.29
C HIS A 144 -1.09 18.24 -14.73
N PRO A 145 -0.08 18.95 -14.18
CA PRO A 145 0.12 20.38 -14.44
C PRO A 145 0.36 20.73 -15.92
N ASP A 146 0.91 19.82 -16.73
CA ASP A 146 1.15 20.05 -18.16
C ASP A 146 -0.14 20.26 -18.98
N PHE A 147 -1.27 19.65 -18.59
CA PHE A 147 -2.57 19.95 -19.22
C PHE A 147 -3.06 21.37 -18.89
N HIS A 148 -2.56 21.94 -17.80
CA HIS A 148 -2.75 23.33 -17.42
C HIS A 148 -1.57 24.22 -17.87
N ALA A 149 -0.90 23.93 -18.99
CA ALA A 149 0.22 24.74 -19.49
C ALA A 149 -0.04 26.26 -19.56
N HIS A 150 -1.28 26.67 -19.85
CA HIS A 150 -1.70 28.09 -19.84
C HIS A 150 -1.84 28.71 -18.44
N GLY A 151 -1.89 27.89 -17.39
CA GLY A 151 -1.88 28.26 -15.97
C GLY A 151 -0.62 27.81 -15.21
N ALA A 152 0.31 27.08 -15.84
CA ALA A 152 1.53 26.56 -15.23
C ALA A 152 2.52 27.67 -14.79
N ALA A 153 2.26 28.92 -15.20
CA ALA A 153 2.95 30.11 -14.71
C ALA A 153 2.46 30.59 -13.32
N ASP A 154 1.34 30.08 -12.78
CA ASP A 154 0.88 30.36 -11.42
C ASP A 154 1.44 29.32 -10.41
N PRO A 155 2.34 29.70 -9.49
CA PRO A 155 2.83 28.80 -8.45
C PRO A 155 1.75 28.32 -7.46
N ALA A 156 0.59 28.98 -7.40
CA ALA A 156 -0.56 28.49 -6.64
C ALA A 156 -1.34 27.42 -7.41
N ALA A 157 -1.54 27.55 -8.73
CA ALA A 157 -2.14 26.53 -9.59
C ALA A 157 -1.33 25.24 -9.57
N ARG A 158 0.00 25.36 -9.69
CA ARG A 158 0.92 24.23 -9.58
C ARG A 158 0.77 23.50 -8.23
N ARG A 159 0.82 24.24 -7.10
CA ARG A 159 0.62 23.65 -5.76
C ARG A 159 -0.75 23.01 -5.57
N ARG A 160 -1.82 23.56 -6.16
CA ARG A 160 -3.16 22.94 -6.18
C ARG A 160 -3.14 21.61 -6.93
N ALA A 161 -2.54 21.55 -8.12
CA ALA A 161 -2.42 20.33 -8.92
C ALA A 161 -1.57 19.24 -8.21
N GLU A 162 -0.45 19.65 -7.58
CA GLU A 162 0.41 18.77 -6.77
C GLU A 162 -0.34 18.20 -5.55
N ALA A 163 -1.09 19.04 -4.82
CA ALA A 163 -1.89 18.60 -3.67
C ALA A 163 -3.05 17.65 -4.07
N THR A 164 -3.79 17.97 -5.14
CA THR A 164 -4.84 17.09 -5.68
C THR A 164 -4.27 15.74 -6.12
N SER A 165 -3.11 15.74 -6.79
CA SER A 165 -2.44 14.50 -7.21
C SER A 165 -1.95 13.66 -6.03
N ALA A 166 -1.45 14.30 -4.97
CA ALA A 166 -1.07 13.62 -3.72
C ALA A 166 -2.29 12.98 -3.02
N LEU A 167 -3.42 13.70 -2.97
CA LEU A 167 -4.68 13.20 -2.42
C LEU A 167 -5.21 11.99 -3.20
N ILE A 168 -5.22 12.05 -4.54
CA ILE A 168 -5.63 10.93 -5.41
C ILE A 168 -4.72 9.70 -5.21
N ASN A 169 -3.40 9.90 -5.08
CA ASN A 169 -2.44 8.83 -4.81
C ASN A 169 -2.68 8.17 -3.43
N GLY A 170 -2.92 8.97 -2.39
CA GLY A 170 -3.22 8.48 -1.04
C GLY A 170 -4.52 7.67 -1.02
N ALA A 171 -5.59 8.23 -1.60
CA ALA A 171 -6.88 7.58 -1.70
C ALA A 171 -6.83 6.28 -2.49
N PHE A 172 -6.12 6.23 -3.64
CA PHE A 172 -5.94 4.99 -4.39
C PHE A 172 -5.20 3.94 -3.57
N ARG A 173 -4.07 4.28 -2.93
CA ARG A 173 -3.32 3.34 -2.09
C ARG A 173 -4.20 2.75 -0.99
N THR A 174 -4.85 3.60 -0.20
CA THR A 174 -5.70 3.18 0.92
C THR A 174 -6.90 2.34 0.48
N LEU A 175 -7.57 2.68 -0.62
CA LEU A 175 -8.73 1.90 -1.08
C LEU A 175 -8.33 0.61 -1.82
N SER A 176 -7.12 0.56 -2.41
CA SER A 176 -6.63 -0.63 -3.13
C SER A 176 -6.22 -1.80 -2.23
N ASN A 177 -5.66 -1.53 -1.05
CA ASN A 177 -5.27 -2.57 -0.07
C ASN A 177 -6.44 -2.75 0.93
N PRO A 178 -6.93 -3.99 1.15
CA PRO A 178 -8.13 -4.22 1.95
C PRO A 178 -7.93 -3.92 3.45
N LEU A 179 -6.74 -4.17 3.99
CA LEU A 179 -6.39 -3.83 5.38
C LEU A 179 -6.40 -2.31 5.57
N LEU A 180 -5.73 -1.57 4.69
CA LEU A 180 -5.71 -0.10 4.74
C LEU A 180 -7.12 0.49 4.57
N ARG A 181 -7.97 -0.12 3.73
CA ARG A 181 -9.37 0.28 3.53
C ARG A 181 -10.18 0.10 4.81
N ALA A 182 -10.03 -1.05 5.50
CA ALA A 182 -10.73 -1.33 6.74
C ALA A 182 -10.27 -0.43 7.89
N GLN A 183 -8.95 -0.23 8.05
CA GLN A 183 -8.37 0.71 9.02
C GLN A 183 -8.84 2.15 8.77
N TYR A 184 -8.91 2.59 7.51
CA TYR A 184 -9.43 3.90 7.13
C TYR A 184 -10.91 4.06 7.52
N LEU A 185 -11.77 3.10 7.18
CA LEU A 185 -13.20 3.14 7.54
C LEU A 185 -13.42 3.11 9.06
N LEU A 186 -12.67 2.27 9.80
CA LEU A 186 -12.70 2.22 11.27
C LEU A 186 -12.37 3.58 11.90
N ARG A 187 -11.34 4.25 11.38
CA ARG A 187 -10.91 5.57 11.87
C ARG A 187 -11.94 6.66 11.57
N GLU A 188 -12.49 6.69 10.36
CA GLU A 188 -13.41 7.74 9.92
C GLU A 188 -14.84 7.58 10.49
N GLN A 189 -15.31 6.35 10.70
CA GLN A 189 -16.68 6.07 11.17
C GLN A 189 -16.78 5.87 12.69
N PHE A 190 -15.78 5.26 13.31
CA PHE A 190 -15.80 4.88 14.72
C PHE A 190 -14.71 5.54 15.57
N GLY A 191 -13.78 6.29 14.96
CA GLY A 191 -12.65 6.90 15.65
C GLY A 191 -11.58 5.91 16.12
N LEU A 192 -11.62 4.66 15.65
CA LEU A 192 -10.74 3.57 16.08
C LEU A 192 -9.51 3.47 15.20
N ASP A 193 -8.31 3.40 15.78
CA ASP A 193 -7.05 3.30 15.04
C ASP A 193 -6.34 1.97 15.25
N LEU A 194 -6.65 0.98 14.40
CA LEU A 194 -6.00 -0.34 14.40
C LEU A 194 -4.69 -0.37 13.60
N ALA A 195 -4.05 0.78 13.37
CA ALA A 195 -2.71 0.85 12.75
C ALA A 195 -1.56 0.93 13.78
N GLY A 196 -1.87 1.07 15.07
CA GLY A 196 -0.88 1.12 16.17
C GLY A 196 -0.94 -0.07 17.13
N ASP A 197 -0.26 0.07 18.28
CA ASP A 197 -0.09 -0.99 19.30
C ASP A 197 -1.41 -1.51 19.90
N GLU A 198 -2.53 -0.78 19.73
CA GLU A 198 -3.90 -1.25 20.01
C GLU A 198 -4.22 -2.59 19.32
N ALA A 199 -3.61 -2.90 18.16
CA ALA A 199 -3.75 -4.21 17.53
C ALA A 199 -3.27 -5.36 18.46
N GLY A 200 -2.28 -5.10 19.32
CA GLY A 200 -1.79 -6.02 20.34
C GLY A 200 -2.61 -6.04 21.64
N SER A 201 -3.60 -5.15 21.83
CA SER A 201 -4.56 -5.24 22.93
C SER A 201 -5.74 -6.17 22.60
N ILE A 202 -6.03 -6.36 21.30
CA ILE A 202 -7.02 -7.30 20.75
C ILE A 202 -6.40 -8.72 20.64
N ALA A 203 -5.48 -9.06 21.55
CA ALA A 203 -4.68 -10.29 21.54
C ALA A 203 -5.43 -11.54 22.02
N SER A 204 -6.66 -11.73 21.53
CA SER A 204 -7.25 -13.05 21.32
C SER A 204 -7.34 -13.28 19.80
N VAL A 205 -6.18 -13.45 19.18
CA VAL A 205 -6.11 -14.00 17.82
C VAL A 205 -6.55 -15.46 17.93
N ASP A 206 -7.50 -15.89 17.09
CA ASP A 206 -7.97 -17.28 17.09
C ASP A 206 -6.79 -18.23 16.85
N GLU A 207 -6.71 -19.33 17.61
CA GLU A 207 -5.59 -20.29 17.55
C GLU A 207 -5.45 -20.86 16.12
N ASP A 208 -6.59 -21.18 15.49
CA ASP A 208 -6.75 -21.53 14.07
C ASP A 208 -6.03 -20.58 13.09
N VAL A 209 -5.96 -19.28 13.41
CA VAL A 209 -5.32 -18.26 12.54
C VAL A 209 -3.81 -18.27 12.72
N LEU A 210 -3.32 -18.54 13.93
CA LEU A 210 -1.88 -18.64 14.20
C LEU A 210 -1.29 -19.90 13.55
N ASP A 211 -2.00 -21.03 13.61
CA ASP A 211 -1.57 -22.29 12.97
C ASP A 211 -1.44 -22.13 11.44
N VAL A 212 -2.45 -21.55 10.76
CA VAL A 212 -2.38 -21.28 9.31
C VAL A 212 -1.26 -20.28 8.97
N VAL A 213 -0.96 -19.32 9.84
CA VAL A 213 0.15 -18.37 9.64
C VAL A 213 1.52 -19.04 9.81
N LEU A 214 1.63 -20.09 10.63
CA LEU A 214 2.85 -20.89 10.78
C LEU A 214 3.03 -21.87 9.61
N GLU A 215 1.98 -22.55 9.17
CA GLU A 215 1.98 -23.41 7.98
C GLU A 215 2.35 -22.60 6.71
N ALA A 216 1.75 -21.42 6.54
CA ALA A 216 2.10 -20.52 5.43
C ALA A 216 3.57 -20.07 5.48
N ARG A 217 4.19 -19.93 6.66
CA ARG A 217 5.63 -19.61 6.80
C ARG A 217 6.51 -20.76 6.34
N GLU A 218 6.22 -21.97 6.80
CA GLU A 218 6.97 -23.18 6.42
C GLU A 218 6.95 -23.37 4.89
N ILE A 219 5.78 -23.26 4.26
CA ILE A 219 5.63 -23.34 2.79
C ILE A 219 6.46 -22.25 2.07
N ILE A 220 6.44 -21.01 2.55
CA ILE A 220 7.18 -19.88 1.93
C ILE A 220 8.70 -20.00 2.13
N GLU A 221 9.16 -20.55 3.25
CA GLU A 221 10.58 -20.76 3.55
C GLU A 221 11.18 -21.99 2.84
N GLU A 222 10.41 -23.08 2.67
CA GLU A 222 10.88 -24.30 1.98
C GLU A 222 10.85 -24.20 0.45
N ALA A 223 9.96 -23.37 -0.12
CA ALA A 223 9.74 -23.23 -1.56
C ALA A 223 11.05 -23.00 -2.36
N GLN A 224 11.11 -23.63 -3.54
CA GLN A 224 12.22 -23.62 -4.48
C GLN A 224 11.88 -22.94 -5.82
N SER A 225 10.61 -22.74 -6.13
CA SER A 225 10.14 -21.94 -7.27
C SER A 225 8.81 -21.22 -6.95
N GLU A 226 8.40 -20.27 -7.80
CA GLU A 226 7.18 -19.48 -7.57
C GLU A 226 5.90 -20.33 -7.77
N GLU A 227 5.97 -21.34 -8.63
CA GLU A 227 4.88 -22.28 -8.92
C GLU A 227 4.50 -23.14 -7.68
N GLU A 228 5.44 -23.40 -6.78
CA GLU A 228 5.18 -24.11 -5.52
C GLU A 228 4.34 -23.25 -4.54
N LEU A 229 4.29 -21.92 -4.75
CA LEU A 229 3.48 -20.98 -3.97
C LEU A 229 2.11 -20.69 -4.60
N GLU A 230 1.80 -21.20 -5.81
CA GLU A 230 0.54 -20.89 -6.51
C GLU A 230 -0.69 -21.40 -5.73
N GLY A 231 -0.59 -22.57 -5.08
CA GLY A 231 -1.63 -23.09 -4.19
C GLY A 231 -1.90 -22.18 -2.99
N LEU A 232 -0.83 -21.82 -2.25
CA LEU A 232 -0.92 -20.92 -1.09
C LEU A 232 -1.43 -19.51 -1.47
N ARG A 233 -1.05 -19.03 -2.66
CA ARG A 233 -1.50 -17.75 -3.23
C ARG A 233 -3.02 -17.72 -3.41
N ASP A 234 -3.59 -18.72 -4.08
CA ASP A 234 -5.03 -18.81 -4.32
C ASP A 234 -5.80 -19.06 -3.01
N GLU A 235 -5.30 -19.95 -2.15
CA GLU A 235 -5.86 -20.26 -0.83
C GLU A 235 -5.92 -19.04 0.10
N ASN A 236 -4.91 -18.19 0.07
CA ASN A 236 -4.86 -16.98 0.88
C ASN A 236 -5.70 -15.84 0.29
N GLU A 237 -5.81 -15.71 -1.04
CA GLU A 237 -6.72 -14.74 -1.67
C GLU A 237 -8.20 -15.09 -1.44
N GLU A 238 -8.54 -16.38 -1.25
CA GLU A 238 -9.87 -16.79 -0.77
C GLU A 238 -10.11 -16.35 0.68
N ARG A 239 -9.17 -16.64 1.61
CA ARG A 239 -9.23 -16.17 3.01
C ARG A 239 -9.34 -14.65 3.13
N ILE A 240 -8.67 -13.89 2.24
CA ILE A 240 -8.84 -12.43 2.13
C ILE A 240 -10.26 -12.06 1.72
N ARG A 241 -10.84 -12.73 0.71
CA ARG A 241 -12.19 -12.46 0.20
C ARG A 241 -13.27 -12.77 1.25
N GLU A 242 -13.16 -13.90 1.94
CA GLU A 242 -14.04 -14.24 3.06
C GLU A 242 -13.98 -13.18 4.16
N ALA A 243 -12.78 -12.73 4.54
CA ALA A 243 -12.60 -11.64 5.49
C ALA A 243 -13.21 -10.31 4.99
N GLU A 244 -13.03 -9.93 3.71
CA GLU A 244 -13.69 -8.75 3.12
C GLU A 244 -15.22 -8.84 3.22
N GLU A 245 -15.82 -10.02 3.01
CA GLU A 245 -17.25 -10.20 3.16
C GLU A 245 -17.72 -10.11 4.62
N VAL A 246 -17.02 -10.75 5.57
CA VAL A 246 -17.40 -10.69 7.00
C VAL A 246 -17.25 -9.26 7.54
N ILE A 247 -16.21 -8.53 7.12
CA ILE A 247 -16.02 -7.10 7.38
C ILE A 247 -17.18 -6.29 6.79
N GLY A 248 -17.55 -6.52 5.52
CA GLY A 248 -18.69 -5.87 4.88
C GLY A 248 -20.02 -6.10 5.61
N ARG A 249 -20.26 -7.33 6.06
CA ARG A 249 -21.42 -7.67 6.92
C ARG A 249 -21.36 -6.95 8.27
N ALA A 250 -20.20 -6.94 8.93
CA ALA A 250 -20.03 -6.27 10.22
C ALA A 250 -20.24 -4.74 10.17
N PHE A 251 -19.83 -4.07 9.08
CA PHE A 251 -20.18 -2.66 8.84
C PHE A 251 -21.70 -2.45 8.66
N GLY A 252 -22.40 -3.38 8.00
CA GLY A 252 -23.86 -3.33 7.84
C GLY A 252 -24.64 -3.63 9.13
N GLU A 253 -24.12 -4.52 9.97
CA GLU A 253 -24.69 -4.92 11.26
C GLU A 253 -24.36 -3.95 12.41
N GLY A 254 -23.28 -3.16 12.27
CA GLY A 254 -22.75 -2.29 13.33
C GLY A 254 -21.92 -3.02 14.40
N ASP A 255 -21.50 -4.27 14.15
CA ASP A 255 -20.73 -5.08 15.09
C ASP A 255 -19.24 -4.69 15.07
N ILE A 256 -18.91 -3.67 15.87
CA ILE A 256 -17.55 -3.13 16.03
C ILE A 256 -16.56 -4.18 16.54
N GLU A 257 -16.98 -5.11 17.41
CA GLU A 257 -16.07 -6.09 18.00
C GLU A 257 -15.75 -7.24 17.04
N LYS A 258 -16.72 -7.67 16.23
CA LYS A 258 -16.48 -8.56 15.07
C LYS A 258 -15.61 -7.86 14.04
N LEU A 259 -15.90 -6.62 13.70
CA LEU A 259 -15.10 -5.81 12.78
C LEU A 259 -13.62 -5.70 13.23
N LYS A 260 -13.37 -5.43 14.51
CA LYS A 260 -12.01 -5.45 15.09
C LYS A 260 -11.29 -6.78 14.87
N ARG A 261 -11.90 -7.90 15.26
CA ARG A 261 -11.30 -9.24 15.14
C ARG A 261 -10.98 -9.60 13.69
N GLU A 262 -11.91 -9.36 12.78
CA GLU A 262 -11.72 -9.71 11.36
C GLU A 262 -10.71 -8.79 10.66
N VAL A 263 -10.54 -7.53 11.10
CA VAL A 263 -9.46 -6.66 10.61
C VAL A 263 -8.08 -7.12 11.13
N VAL A 264 -8.00 -7.68 12.34
CA VAL A 264 -6.77 -8.34 12.83
C VAL A 264 -6.46 -9.59 12.02
N LYS A 265 -7.46 -10.44 11.69
CA LYS A 265 -7.25 -11.60 10.78
C LYS A 265 -6.79 -11.18 9.38
N LEU A 266 -7.44 -10.17 8.80
CA LEU A 266 -7.10 -9.62 7.50
C LEU A 266 -5.65 -9.12 7.43
N ARG A 267 -5.06 -8.63 8.53
CA ARG A 267 -3.64 -8.26 8.61
C ARG A 267 -2.74 -9.45 8.34
N TYR A 268 -3.00 -10.60 8.96
CA TYR A 268 -2.23 -11.83 8.71
C TYR A 268 -2.34 -12.29 7.26
N TRP A 269 -3.55 -12.34 6.69
CA TRP A 269 -3.75 -12.74 5.29
C TRP A 269 -3.09 -11.78 4.30
N VAL A 270 -3.14 -10.46 4.55
CA VAL A 270 -2.44 -9.47 3.73
C VAL A 270 -0.92 -9.63 3.83
N ASN A 271 -0.36 -9.87 5.03
CA ASN A 271 1.07 -10.07 5.21
C ASN A 271 1.56 -11.36 4.52
N ILE A 272 0.77 -12.45 4.54
CA ILE A 272 1.06 -13.68 3.77
C ILE A 272 1.08 -13.38 2.27
N ARG A 273 0.07 -12.69 1.73
CA ARG A 273 0.05 -12.30 0.31
C ARG A 273 1.25 -11.44 -0.06
N GLU A 274 1.56 -10.43 0.73
CA GLU A 274 2.72 -9.55 0.49
C GLU A 274 4.05 -10.32 0.59
N SER A 275 4.11 -11.42 1.35
CA SER A 275 5.32 -12.26 1.44
C SER A 275 5.45 -13.28 0.29
N VAL A 276 4.33 -13.78 -0.23
CA VAL A 276 4.30 -14.56 -1.49
C VAL A 276 4.60 -13.66 -2.70
N ASP A 277 4.06 -12.43 -2.73
CA ASP A 277 4.30 -11.44 -3.80
C ASP A 277 5.76 -10.92 -3.83
N ASN A 278 6.44 -10.90 -2.69
CA ASN A 278 7.85 -10.48 -2.57
C ASN A 278 8.83 -11.66 -2.44
N TRP A 279 8.39 -12.91 -2.65
CA TRP A 279 9.25 -14.07 -2.57
C TRP A 279 10.32 -14.06 -3.67
N GLU A 280 11.57 -14.32 -3.30
CA GLU A 280 12.69 -14.46 -4.23
C GLU A 280 13.59 -15.62 -3.79
N ARG A 281 13.82 -16.58 -4.70
CA ARG A 281 14.59 -17.79 -4.44
C ARG A 281 15.94 -17.49 -3.77
N GLY A 282 16.10 -17.94 -2.53
CA GLY A 282 17.34 -17.82 -1.76
C GLY A 282 17.52 -16.49 -1.02
N LYS A 283 16.49 -15.63 -0.94
CA LYS A 283 16.39 -14.59 0.10
C LYS A 283 15.63 -15.13 1.31
N PRO A 284 15.98 -14.73 2.54
CA PRO A 284 15.14 -14.97 3.70
C PRO A 284 13.87 -14.13 3.60
N VAL A 285 12.71 -14.74 3.84
CA VAL A 285 11.43 -14.02 3.98
C VAL A 285 11.29 -13.49 5.40
N VAL A 286 10.72 -12.29 5.55
CA VAL A 286 10.44 -11.68 6.86
C VAL A 286 8.98 -11.25 6.88
N LEU A 287 8.14 -12.09 7.48
CA LEU A 287 6.75 -11.77 7.78
C LEU A 287 6.69 -10.92 9.05
N GLU A 288 6.65 -9.60 8.89
CA GLU A 288 6.33 -8.68 9.98
C GLU A 288 4.93 -9.01 10.55
N HIS A 289 4.77 -8.84 11.86
CA HIS A 289 3.54 -9.16 12.61
C HIS A 289 2.71 -7.90 12.80
#